data_AF-A0A0M8PFY4-F1
#
_entry.id   AF-A0A0M8PFY4-F1
#
_cell.length_a   1.000
_cell.length_b   1.000
_cell.length_c   1.000
_cell.angle_alpha   90.00
_cell.angle_beta   90.00
_cell.angle_gamma   90.00
#
_symmetry.space_group_name_H-M   'P 1'
#
loop_
_entity.id
_entity.type
_entity.pdbx_description
1 polymer ?
#
loop_
_entity_poly.entity_id
_entity_poly.type
_entity_poly.pdbx_seq_one_letter_code
_entity_poly.pdbx_strand_id
1 'polypeptide(L)'
;MDHVNEYQHPQFPGSTQLGNFEKLPFEIRLLIWECLFYDIHTAPHVLSILRCSRYLYQEISDHLYKGMRHEIRISGARDSLKWLYVRLASNRMPVKWRGLETIKAVRKHLHNFPHKRIEGHEIFLNARLSLKDYDQIIRLREKANRLLEILKAAPVTPVVRVSLLEGNPPKTINYTK
;
A
#
# COMPACT_ATOMS: atom_id res chain seq x y z
N MET A 1 -64.60 9.68 8.98
CA MET A 1 -63.36 8.98 9.38
C MET A 1 -63.03 8.05 8.23
N ASP A 2 -61.99 8.33 7.47
CA ASP A 2 -61.34 7.38 6.55
C ASP A 2 -60.03 8.02 6.09
N HIS A 3 -58.99 7.96 6.94
CA HIS A 3 -57.62 8.20 6.53
C HIS A 3 -57.03 6.87 6.10
N VAL A 4 -57.08 6.58 4.80
CA VAL A 4 -56.28 5.52 4.19
C VAL A 4 -54.83 5.96 4.29
N ASN A 5 -54.14 5.41 5.28
CA ASN A 5 -52.73 5.60 5.52
C ASN A 5 -51.99 4.75 4.47
N GLU A 6 -51.66 5.37 3.33
CA GLU A 6 -50.74 4.77 2.35
C GLU A 6 -49.41 4.53 3.05
N TYR A 7 -49.10 3.25 3.28
CA TYR A 7 -47.77 2.80 3.66
C TYR A 7 -46.79 3.25 2.58
N GLN A 8 -46.16 4.41 2.80
CA GLN A 8 -44.94 4.78 2.09
C GLN A 8 -43.88 3.74 2.47
N HIS A 9 -43.72 2.73 1.60
CA HIS A 9 -42.48 1.97 1.55
C HIS A 9 -41.34 2.97 1.45
N PRO A 10 -40.31 2.90 2.32
CA PRO A 10 -39.13 3.72 2.14
C PRO A 10 -38.57 3.41 0.75
N GLN A 11 -38.55 4.42 -0.10
CA GLN A 11 -37.86 4.35 -1.38
C GLN A 11 -36.42 3.97 -1.09
N PHE A 12 -36.05 2.72 -1.38
CA PHE A 12 -34.65 2.35 -1.52
C PHE A 12 -34.04 3.32 -2.53
N PRO A 13 -32.90 3.97 -2.23
CA PRO A 13 -32.24 4.82 -3.21
C PRO A 13 -31.73 3.93 -4.35
N GLY A 14 -32.60 3.73 -5.35
CA GLY A 14 -32.33 3.04 -6.58
C GLY A 14 -31.46 3.91 -7.47
N SER A 15 -30.17 3.61 -7.50
CA SER A 15 -29.35 3.73 -8.70
C SER A 15 -28.24 2.70 -8.57
N THR A 16 -28.15 1.79 -9.53
CA THR A 16 -27.15 0.74 -9.57
C THR A 16 -25.76 1.38 -9.58
N GLN A 17 -25.10 1.34 -8.43
CA GLN A 17 -23.84 2.03 -8.16
C GLN A 17 -22.70 1.50 -9.05
N LEU A 18 -22.88 0.32 -9.64
CA LEU A 18 -21.96 -0.33 -10.57
C LEU A 18 -22.49 -0.37 -12.01
N GLY A 19 -23.62 0.29 -12.30
CA GLY A 19 -24.23 0.31 -13.63
C GLY A 19 -24.60 -1.08 -14.14
N ASN A 20 -24.30 -1.38 -15.40
CA ASN A 20 -24.54 -2.71 -15.99
C ASN A 20 -23.68 -3.81 -15.35
N PHE A 21 -22.54 -3.46 -14.73
CA PHE A 21 -21.72 -4.44 -14.03
C PHE A 21 -22.47 -5.05 -12.84
N GLU A 22 -23.40 -4.31 -12.24
CA GLU A 22 -24.26 -4.80 -11.15
C GLU A 22 -25.21 -5.93 -11.54
N LYS A 23 -25.49 -6.08 -12.84
CA LYS A 23 -26.36 -7.16 -13.35
C LYS A 23 -25.69 -8.52 -13.28
N LEU A 24 -24.37 -8.58 -13.11
CA LEU A 24 -23.63 -9.83 -12.95
C LEU A 24 -23.68 -10.29 -11.49
N PRO A 25 -23.85 -11.59 -11.22
CA PRO A 25 -23.66 -12.17 -9.89
C PRO A 25 -22.27 -11.82 -9.34
N PHE A 26 -22.18 -11.67 -8.02
CA PHE A 26 -20.94 -11.26 -7.36
C PHE A 26 -19.76 -12.18 -7.69
N GLU A 27 -20.00 -13.49 -7.77
CA GLU A 27 -19.01 -14.52 -8.09
C GLU A 27 -18.39 -14.30 -9.48
N ILE A 28 -19.23 -13.93 -10.47
CA ILE A 28 -18.77 -13.63 -11.83
C ILE A 28 -17.93 -12.36 -11.84
N ARG A 29 -18.36 -11.32 -11.10
CA ARG A 29 -17.57 -10.07 -10.96
C ARG A 29 -16.22 -10.33 -10.29
N LEU A 30 -16.19 -11.18 -9.27
CA LEU A 30 -14.96 -11.55 -8.57
C LEU A 30 -13.99 -12.30 -9.51
N LEU A 31 -14.50 -13.22 -10.34
CA LEU A 31 -13.67 -13.89 -11.35
C LEU A 31 -13.08 -12.92 -12.36
N ILE A 32 -13.85 -11.92 -12.82
CA ILE A 32 -13.34 -10.85 -13.68
C ILE A 32 -12.19 -10.12 -12.98
N TRP A 33 -12.35 -9.77 -11.70
CA TRP A 33 -11.29 -9.14 -10.93
C TRP A 33 -10.04 -10.01 -10.77
N GLU A 34 -10.18 -11.31 -10.52
CA GLU A 34 -9.04 -12.23 -10.42
C GLU A 34 -8.27 -12.30 -11.74
N CYS A 35 -8.97 -12.34 -12.88
CA CYS A 35 -8.33 -12.25 -14.20
C CYS A 35 -7.56 -10.91 -14.36
N LEU A 36 -8.18 -9.79 -13.98
CA LEU A 36 -7.51 -8.49 -14.03
C LEU A 36 -6.30 -8.40 -13.10
N PHE A 37 -6.34 -9.06 -11.94
CA PHE A 37 -5.24 -9.10 -10.99
C PHE A 37 -4.05 -9.90 -11.52
N TYR A 38 -4.33 -11.02 -12.18
CA TYR A 38 -3.32 -11.79 -12.91
C TYR A 38 -2.60 -10.93 -13.96
N ASP A 39 -3.31 -10.04 -14.64
CA ASP A 39 -2.73 -9.17 -15.67
C ASP A 39 -1.98 -7.94 -15.10
N ILE A 40 -2.03 -7.65 -13.79
CA ILE A 40 -1.27 -6.53 -13.19
C ILE A 40 0.25 -6.66 -13.45
N HIS A 41 0.72 -7.90 -13.60
CA HIS A 41 2.10 -8.22 -13.91
C HIS A 41 2.57 -7.59 -15.23
N THR A 42 1.71 -7.60 -16.26
CA THR A 42 1.99 -7.12 -17.62
C THR A 42 1.42 -5.72 -17.86
N ALA A 43 0.30 -5.38 -17.21
CA ALA A 43 -0.45 -4.15 -17.42
C ALA A 43 -0.83 -3.47 -16.08
N PRO A 44 0.10 -2.76 -15.42
CA PRO A 44 -0.16 -2.12 -14.12
C PRO A 44 -1.27 -1.06 -14.14
N HIS A 45 -1.58 -0.52 -15.33
CA HIS A 45 -2.64 0.46 -15.54
C HIS A 45 -4.05 -0.14 -15.42
N VAL A 46 -4.19 -1.47 -15.41
CA VAL A 46 -5.50 -2.13 -15.22
C VAL A 46 -6.19 -1.68 -13.94
N LEU A 47 -5.44 -1.43 -12.86
CA LEU A 47 -6.02 -0.91 -11.60
C LEU A 47 -6.44 0.57 -11.67
N SER A 48 -6.16 1.28 -12.76
CA SER A 48 -6.64 2.67 -12.93
C SER A 48 -8.16 2.76 -12.94
N ILE A 49 -8.85 1.69 -13.36
CA ILE A 49 -10.32 1.60 -13.33
C ILE A 49 -10.89 1.77 -11.91
N LEU A 50 -10.14 1.34 -10.89
CA LEU A 50 -10.53 1.50 -9.48
C LEU A 50 -10.55 2.98 -9.06
N ARG A 51 -9.86 3.86 -9.80
CA ARG A 51 -9.88 5.31 -9.56
C ARG A 51 -11.08 5.98 -10.22
N CYS A 52 -11.76 5.31 -11.15
CA CYS A 52 -12.89 5.85 -11.90
C CYS A 52 -14.23 5.65 -11.18
N SER A 53 -14.34 4.66 -10.30
CA SER A 53 -15.56 4.42 -9.52
C SER A 53 -15.23 4.04 -8.07
N ARG A 54 -15.78 4.82 -7.13
CA ARG A 54 -15.68 4.53 -5.70
C ARG A 54 -16.31 3.19 -5.33
N TYR A 55 -17.32 2.77 -6.09
CA TYR A 55 -18.07 1.55 -5.83
C TYR A 55 -17.31 0.31 -6.31
N LEU A 56 -16.67 0.39 -7.50
CA LEU A 56 -15.76 -0.67 -7.94
C LEU A 56 -14.60 -0.84 -6.95
N TYR A 57 -14.04 0.28 -6.48
CA TYR A 57 -13.01 0.24 -5.46
C TYR A 57 -13.52 -0.41 -4.17
N GLN A 58 -14.68 0.00 -3.67
CA GLN A 58 -15.25 -0.57 -2.43
C GLN A 58 -15.55 -2.06 -2.55
N GLU A 59 -16.09 -2.52 -3.70
CA GLU A 59 -16.40 -3.94 -3.94
C GLU A 59 -15.16 -4.83 -3.80
N ILE A 60 -14.04 -4.44 -4.42
CA ILE A 60 -12.89 -5.32 -4.55
C ILE A 60 -11.73 -5.01 -3.60
N SER A 61 -11.73 -3.84 -2.96
CA SER A 61 -10.59 -3.38 -2.16
C SER A 61 -10.23 -4.34 -1.03
N ASP A 62 -11.19 -4.86 -0.26
CA ASP A 62 -10.87 -5.80 0.83
C ASP A 62 -10.24 -7.08 0.30
N HIS A 63 -10.73 -7.57 -0.84
CA HIS A 63 -10.17 -8.75 -1.50
C HIS A 63 -8.78 -8.50 -2.09
N LEU A 64 -8.58 -7.33 -2.71
CA LEU A 64 -7.29 -6.87 -3.26
C LEU A 64 -6.23 -6.75 -2.16
N TYR A 65 -6.59 -6.19 -1.00
CA TYR A 65 -5.67 -5.92 0.11
C TYR A 65 -5.53 -7.09 1.09
N LYS A 66 -6.38 -8.13 1.01
CA LYS A 66 -6.28 -9.33 1.85
C LYS A 66 -4.91 -10.00 1.72
N GLY A 67 -4.24 -10.25 2.84
CA GLY A 67 -2.89 -10.79 2.89
C GLY A 67 -1.79 -9.82 2.47
N MET A 68 -2.10 -8.55 2.19
CA MET A 68 -1.09 -7.58 1.77
C MET A 68 -0.25 -7.10 2.96
N ARG A 69 1.05 -6.93 2.74
CA ARG A 69 2.02 -6.38 3.69
C ARG A 69 2.70 -5.16 3.09
N HIS A 70 2.79 -4.10 3.89
CA HIS A 70 3.49 -2.87 3.54
C HIS A 70 4.87 -2.89 4.18
N GLU A 71 5.88 -3.13 3.34
CA GLU A 71 7.27 -3.22 3.75
C GLU A 71 7.99 -1.91 3.44
N ILE A 72 8.69 -1.37 4.43
CA ILE A 72 9.40 -0.10 4.34
C ILE A 72 10.87 -0.34 4.69
N ARG A 73 11.81 0.02 3.82
CA ARG A 73 13.26 -0.09 4.07
C ARG A 73 13.90 1.29 4.07
N ILE A 74 14.58 1.63 5.16
CA ILE A 74 15.33 2.88 5.25
C ILE A 74 16.67 2.70 4.53
N SER A 75 16.96 3.56 3.57
CA SER A 75 18.21 3.51 2.82
C SER A 75 19.42 3.76 3.72
N GLY A 76 20.54 3.08 3.44
CA GLY A 76 21.78 3.17 4.22
C GLY A 76 23.00 3.72 3.52
N ALA A 77 22.91 4.03 2.22
CA ALA A 77 24.03 4.59 1.50
C ALA A 77 24.08 6.11 1.68
N ARG A 78 25.30 6.64 1.88
CA ARG A 78 25.60 8.08 1.93
C ARG A 78 25.10 8.81 0.67
N ASP A 79 25.10 8.10 -0.46
CA ASP A 79 24.73 8.61 -1.79
C ASP A 79 23.35 8.14 -2.27
N SER A 80 22.53 7.53 -1.40
CA SER A 80 21.21 7.15 -1.85
C SER A 80 20.36 8.40 -2.06
N LEU A 81 20.06 8.71 -3.33
CA LEU A 81 19.01 9.66 -3.72
C LEU A 81 17.64 9.29 -3.11
N LYS A 82 17.48 8.07 -2.60
CA LYS A 82 16.25 7.57 -1.99
C LYS A 82 16.32 7.66 -0.46
N TRP A 83 15.37 8.38 0.13
CA TRP A 83 15.08 8.38 1.56
C TRP A 83 14.60 7.01 2.05
N LEU A 84 13.73 6.38 1.26
CA LEU A 84 12.98 5.19 1.64
C LEU A 84 12.72 4.30 0.42
N TYR A 85 12.76 2.99 0.62
CA TYR A 85 12.18 2.03 -0.32
C TYR A 85 10.90 1.44 0.26
N VAL A 86 9.83 1.46 -0.51
CA VAL A 86 8.55 0.87 -0.15
C VAL A 86 8.24 -0.29 -1.06
N ARG A 87 7.70 -1.37 -0.50
CA ARG A 87 7.17 -2.51 -1.24
C ARG A 87 5.80 -2.87 -0.69
N LEU A 88 4.92 -3.24 -1.62
CA LEU A 88 3.70 -3.99 -1.29
C LEU A 88 3.96 -5.44 -1.64
N ALA A 89 3.79 -6.32 -0.66
CA ALA A 89 3.87 -7.75 -0.86
C ALA A 89 2.47 -8.34 -0.71
N SER A 90 2.00 -9.03 -1.74
CA SER A 90 0.74 -9.78 -1.74
C SER A 90 0.88 -10.95 -2.70
N ASN A 91 0.12 -12.02 -2.48
CA ASN A 91 0.03 -13.12 -3.44
C ASN A 91 -0.70 -12.69 -4.73
N ARG A 92 -1.49 -11.62 -4.68
CA ARG A 92 -2.34 -11.13 -5.79
C ARG A 92 -1.72 -9.99 -6.59
N MET A 93 -0.58 -9.44 -6.16
CA MET A 93 0.07 -8.33 -6.85
C MET A 93 1.58 -8.55 -6.96
N PRO A 94 2.20 -8.23 -8.11
CA PRO A 94 3.65 -8.23 -8.24
C PRO A 94 4.28 -7.33 -7.20
N VAL A 95 5.23 -7.91 -6.47
CA VAL A 95 6.14 -7.18 -5.60
C VAL A 95 6.95 -6.19 -6.45
N LYS A 96 6.75 -4.90 -6.23
CA LYS A 96 7.59 -3.84 -6.80
C LYS A 96 8.07 -2.89 -5.71
N TRP A 97 9.36 -2.60 -5.75
CA TRP A 97 9.97 -1.59 -4.89
C TRP A 97 9.81 -0.20 -5.51
N ARG A 98 9.36 0.75 -4.71
CA ARG A 98 9.32 2.17 -5.04
C ARG A 98 10.31 2.92 -4.16
N GLY A 99 11.26 3.62 -4.77
CA GLY A 99 12.16 4.52 -4.07
C GLY A 99 11.56 5.92 -3.93
N LEU A 100 11.35 6.38 -2.69
CA LEU A 100 10.92 7.74 -2.37
C LEU A 100 12.16 8.59 -2.03
N GLU A 101 12.26 9.76 -2.66
CA GLU A 101 13.47 10.61 -2.62
C GLU A 101 13.49 11.60 -1.46
N THR A 102 12.32 11.98 -0.94
CA THR A 102 12.21 13.04 0.07
C THR A 102 11.26 12.65 1.20
N ILE A 103 11.45 13.24 2.38
CA ILE A 103 10.52 13.08 3.51
C ILE A 103 9.09 13.54 3.15
N LYS A 104 8.93 14.56 2.28
CA LYS A 104 7.62 15.00 1.80
C LYS A 104 6.91 13.90 0.99
N ALA A 105 7.64 13.21 0.11
CA ALA A 105 7.12 12.07 -0.64
C ALA A 105 6.76 10.90 0.30
N VAL A 106 7.58 10.64 1.32
CA VAL A 106 7.30 9.63 2.35
C VAL A 106 6.02 9.96 3.12
N ARG A 107 5.89 11.18 3.66
CA ARG A 107 4.68 11.64 4.37
C ARG A 107 3.44 11.50 3.49
N LYS A 108 3.51 11.97 2.24
CA LYS A 108 2.41 11.85 1.28
C LYS A 108 2.04 10.39 1.00
N HIS A 109 3.04 9.51 0.87
CA HIS A 109 2.79 8.07 0.67
C HIS A 109 2.07 7.46 1.87
N LEU A 110 2.59 7.67 3.09
CA LEU A 110 2.00 7.12 4.31
C LEU A 110 0.56 7.62 4.53
N HIS A 111 0.31 8.93 4.39
CA HIS A 111 -1.05 9.44 4.59
C HIS A 111 -2.09 8.94 3.57
N ASN A 112 -1.67 8.69 2.32
CA ASN A 112 -2.59 8.22 1.28
C ASN A 112 -2.69 6.69 1.21
N PHE A 113 -1.91 5.97 2.00
CA PHE A 113 -1.87 4.52 1.95
C PHE A 113 -3.04 3.92 2.77
N PRO A 114 -3.74 2.89 2.26
CA PRO A 114 -4.92 2.31 2.92
C PRO A 114 -4.54 1.39 4.09
N HIS A 115 -3.93 1.95 5.11
CA HIS A 115 -3.38 1.24 6.27
C HIS A 115 -4.39 0.32 6.98
N LYS A 116 -5.66 0.69 7.04
CA LYS A 116 -6.70 -0.09 7.73
C LYS A 116 -7.09 -1.39 7.02
N ARG A 117 -6.69 -1.57 5.75
CA ARG A 117 -7.13 -2.69 4.90
C ARG A 117 -6.08 -3.79 4.75
N ILE A 118 -4.87 -3.58 5.29
CA ILE A 118 -3.77 -4.54 5.14
C ILE A 118 -3.41 -5.16 6.49
N GLU A 119 -2.88 -6.39 6.46
CA GLU A 119 -2.62 -7.17 7.67
C GLU A 119 -1.34 -6.77 8.41
N GLY A 120 -0.36 -6.18 7.71
CA GLY A 120 0.96 -5.93 8.28
C GLY A 120 1.65 -4.67 7.78
N HIS A 121 2.21 -3.91 8.72
CA HIS A 121 3.03 -2.73 8.47
C HIS A 121 4.41 -2.96 9.08
N GLU A 122 5.41 -3.19 8.24
CA GLU A 122 6.74 -3.55 8.71
C GLU A 122 7.77 -2.52 8.21
N ILE A 123 8.46 -1.87 9.15
CA ILE A 123 9.63 -1.05 8.85
C ILE A 123 10.88 -1.86 9.15
N PHE A 124 11.70 -2.06 8.13
CA PHE A 124 12.97 -2.74 8.19
C PHE A 124 14.11 -1.72 8.33
N LEU A 125 14.80 -1.80 9.46
CA LEU A 125 16.03 -1.08 9.72
C LEU A 125 17.19 -2.07 9.64
N ASN A 126 17.94 -2.01 8.54
CA ASN A 126 19.18 -2.78 8.39
C ASN A 126 20.34 -1.95 8.93
N ALA A 127 21.15 -2.52 9.82
CA ALA A 127 22.34 -1.90 10.37
C ALA A 127 23.53 -2.86 10.24
N ARG A 128 24.68 -2.36 9.81
CA ARG A 128 25.97 -3.02 10.08
C ARG A 128 26.58 -2.30 11.28
N LEU A 129 26.95 -3.07 12.30
CA LEU A 129 27.60 -2.56 13.49
C LEU A 129 29.02 -3.11 13.55
N SER A 130 29.98 -2.33 13.08
CA SER A 130 31.39 -2.49 13.45
C SER A 130 31.74 -1.37 14.42
N LEU A 131 32.05 -1.73 15.67
CA LEU A 131 32.49 -0.78 16.71
C LEU A 131 33.82 -0.09 16.37
N LYS A 132 34.53 -0.55 15.33
CA LYS A 132 35.81 0.01 14.87
C LYS A 132 35.65 1.12 13.83
N ASP A 133 34.42 1.38 13.36
CA ASP A 133 34.14 2.28 12.26
C ASP A 133 33.15 3.38 12.69
N TYR A 134 33.68 4.57 12.96
CA TYR A 134 32.89 5.74 13.35
C TYR A 134 31.85 6.14 12.29
N ASP A 135 32.13 5.90 11.00
CA ASP A 135 31.19 6.24 9.93
C ASP A 135 29.93 5.37 10.00
N GLN A 136 30.05 4.12 10.48
CA GLN A 136 28.89 3.24 10.66
C GLN A 136 27.99 3.71 11.80
N ILE A 137 28.57 4.24 12.88
CA ILE A 137 27.81 4.80 14.01
C ILE A 137 27.03 6.05 13.56
N ILE A 138 27.66 6.93 12.78
CA ILE A 138 27.00 8.12 12.22
C ILE A 138 25.83 7.71 11.31
N ARG A 139 26.04 6.75 10.40
CA ARG A 139 24.98 6.24 9.50
C ARG A 139 23.82 5.61 10.27
N LEU A 140 24.10 4.89 11.36
CA LEU A 140 23.06 4.34 12.22
C LEU A 140 22.23 5.45 12.86
N ARG A 141 22.89 6.51 13.36
CA ARG A 141 22.22 7.67 13.94
C ARG A 141 21.32 8.36 12.92
N GLU A 142 21.80 8.54 11.68
CA GLU A 142 21.00 9.09 10.59
C GLU A 142 19.79 8.21 10.27
N LYS A 143 19.96 6.88 10.19
CA LYS A 143 18.84 5.94 9.99
C LYS A 143 17.82 6.01 11.13
N ALA A 144 18.28 6.10 12.37
CA ALA A 144 17.42 6.23 13.55
C ALA A 144 16.63 7.55 13.51
N ASN A 145 17.26 8.66 13.11
CA ASN A 145 16.58 9.94 12.93
C ASN A 145 15.52 9.87 11.81
N ARG A 146 15.84 9.22 10.68
CA ARG A 146 14.87 8.99 9.59
C ARG A 146 13.71 8.10 10.04
N LEU A 147 13.99 7.05 10.81
CA LEU A 147 12.97 6.18 11.41
C LEU A 147 12.04 7.01 12.29
N LEU A 148 12.57 7.86 13.16
CA LEU A 148 11.78 8.72 14.02
C LEU A 148 10.85 9.64 13.20
N GLU A 149 11.35 10.22 12.12
CA GLU A 149 10.52 11.04 11.22
C GLU A 149 9.43 10.24 10.50
N ILE A 150 9.71 8.99 10.12
CA ILE A 150 8.71 8.08 9.54
C ILE A 150 7.65 7.73 10.58
N LEU A 151 8.05 7.40 11.81
CA LEU A 151 7.14 7.03 12.89
C LEU A 151 6.22 8.20 13.28
N LYS A 152 6.74 9.44 13.30
CA LYS A 152 5.93 10.65 13.51
C LYS A 152 4.91 10.90 12.40
N ALA A 153 5.23 10.48 11.17
CA ALA A 153 4.39 10.68 9.99
C ALA A 153 3.39 9.53 9.75
N ALA A 154 3.62 8.37 10.35
CA ALA A 154 2.80 7.19 10.09
C ALA A 154 1.43 7.34 10.78
N PRO A 155 0.30 7.20 10.06
CA PRO A 155 -1.02 7.28 10.66
C PRO A 155 -1.40 6.05 11.49
N VAL A 156 -0.61 4.98 11.42
CA VAL A 156 -0.74 3.76 12.22
C VAL A 156 0.63 3.36 12.75
N THR A 157 0.68 2.76 13.94
CA THR A 157 1.93 2.28 14.54
C THR A 157 2.45 1.05 13.78
N PRO A 158 3.58 1.15 13.07
CA PRO A 158 4.15 0.02 12.35
C PRO A 158 5.00 -0.85 13.27
N VAL A 159 5.14 -2.13 12.93
CA VAL A 159 6.12 -3.02 13.55
C VAL A 159 7.50 -2.70 13.00
N VAL A 160 8.45 -2.39 13.88
CA VAL A 160 9.84 -2.13 13.50
C VAL A 160 10.65 -3.41 13.64
N ARG A 161 11.24 -3.87 12.53
CA ARG A 161 12.17 -4.99 12.47
C ARG A 161 13.59 -4.45 12.28
N VAL A 162 14.44 -4.71 13.26
CA VAL A 162 15.86 -4.35 13.20
C VAL A 162 16.65 -5.59 12.80
N SER A 163 17.42 -5.49 11.72
CA SER A 163 18.36 -6.52 11.27
C SER A 163 19.79 -6.00 11.38
N LEU A 164 20.66 -6.80 12.00
CA LEU A 164 22.09 -6.51 12.10
C LEU A 164 22.90 -6.97 10.86
N LEU A 165 22.20 -7.48 9.84
CA LEU A 165 22.77 -7.91 8.58
C LEU A 165 22.19 -7.06 7.45
N GLU A 166 23.08 -6.48 6.63
CA GLU A 166 22.68 -5.74 5.44
C GLU A 166 22.29 -6.74 4.35
N GLY A 167 20.99 -7.03 4.24
CA GLY A 167 20.47 -7.68 3.04
C GLY A 167 20.70 -6.76 1.85
N ASN A 168 21.24 -7.29 0.75
CA ASN A 168 21.47 -6.53 -0.47
C ASN A 168 20.19 -5.76 -0.85
N PRO A 169 20.30 -4.49 -1.29
CA PRO A 169 19.18 -3.83 -1.93
C PRO A 169 18.69 -4.67 -3.13
N PRO A 170 17.40 -4.61 -3.51
CA PRO A 170 16.89 -5.38 -4.63
C PRO A 170 17.66 -5.02 -5.91
N LYS A 171 18.18 -6.02 -6.64
CA LYS A 171 18.96 -5.82 -7.88
C LYS A 171 18.14 -5.24 -9.04
N THR A 172 16.81 -5.19 -8.91
CA THR A 172 15.90 -4.73 -9.97
C THR A 172 14.99 -3.62 -9.43
N ILE A 173 15.31 -2.38 -9.78
CA ILE A 173 14.45 -1.22 -9.66
C ILE A 173 13.91 -0.96 -11.06
N ASN A 174 12.72 -1.48 -11.38
CA ASN A 174 12.05 -1.08 -12.62
C ASN A 174 11.36 0.27 -12.38
N TYR A 175 11.91 1.30 -13.00
CA TYR A 175 11.33 2.63 -13.06
C TYR A 175 10.12 2.60 -13.99
N THR A 176 8.91 2.74 -13.44
CA THR A 176 7.82 3.36 -14.21
C THR A 176 7.84 4.84 -13.88
N LYS A 177 8.29 5.63 -14.86
CA LYS A 177 8.09 7.09 -14.91
C LYS A 177 6.61 7.42 -14.84
#